data_AF-A0A448PGR3-F1
#
_entry.id   AF-A0A448PGR3-F1
#
_cell.length_a   1.000
_cell.length_b   1.000
_cell.length_c   1.000
_cell.angle_alpha   90.00
_cell.angle_beta   90.00
_cell.angle_gamma   90.00
#
_symmetry.space_group_name_H-M   'P 1'
#
loop_
_entity.id
_entity.type
_entity.pdbx_description
1 polymer ?
#
loop_
_entity_poly.entity_id
_entity_poly.type
_entity_poly.pdbx_seq_one_letter_code
_entity_poly.pdbx_strand_id
1 'polypeptide(L)'
;MLIQGVTYNTTMALVAGAILLMIPLFMRDVTHRQRVSVAGWGYAFIASGFFLGVSGFHMMLTWPLKEVEGSFCCTVDNVTFGEPAALFGLLAFVAGIIIVSYQKKVDGGQTDIDLFHNLRPILFIAALGGFGLILFGIAGMHFGMWRPPTIEPIARLLAGNLAEPLFVMTLYMGTGVTAILAPFIRENKWVARIFTLFSWGLGILWIFLALTVFYSHVGFFPQPDGTYI
;
A
#
# COMPACT_ATOMS: atom_id res chain seq x y z
N MET A 1 8.85 -23.06 19.77
CA MET A 1 7.62 -22.29 19.46
C MET A 1 8.05 -21.13 18.59
N LEU A 2 7.51 -20.99 17.39
CA LEU A 2 7.66 -19.75 16.63
C LEU A 2 6.97 -18.67 17.46
N ILE A 3 7.73 -17.78 18.09
CA ILE A 3 7.17 -16.57 18.68
C ILE A 3 6.81 -15.70 17.48
N GLN A 4 5.56 -15.81 17.03
CA GLN A 4 5.07 -15.00 15.94
C GLN A 4 5.16 -13.54 16.39
N GLY A 5 6.03 -12.77 15.74
CA GLY A 5 6.09 -11.33 15.93
C GLY A 5 4.73 -10.71 15.60
N VAL A 6 4.48 -9.49 16.05
CA VAL A 6 3.21 -8.81 15.74
C VAL A 6 3.17 -8.49 14.24
N THR A 7 2.45 -9.30 13.45
CA THR A 7 2.35 -9.17 12.00
C THR A 7 1.02 -8.52 11.62
N TYR A 8 1.05 -7.22 11.34
CA TYR A 8 -0.06 -6.47 10.72
C TYR A 8 0.19 -6.21 9.22
N ASN A 9 1.20 -6.84 8.61
CA ASN A 9 1.52 -6.78 7.17
C ASN A 9 0.30 -7.10 6.28
N THR A 10 -0.57 -8.02 6.70
CA THR A 10 -1.82 -8.36 6.01
C THR A 10 -2.77 -7.17 5.93
N THR A 11 -3.04 -6.52 7.07
CA THR A 11 -3.94 -5.37 7.12
C THR A 11 -3.30 -4.15 6.48
N MET A 12 -1.97 -3.99 6.58
CA MET A 12 -1.23 -2.95 5.86
C MET A 12 -1.38 -3.11 4.34
N ALA A 13 -1.21 -4.32 3.81
CA ALA A 13 -1.42 -4.61 2.39
C ALA A 13 -2.86 -4.32 1.95
N LEU A 14 -3.85 -4.70 2.77
CA LEU A 14 -5.26 -4.41 2.52
C LEU A 14 -5.51 -2.90 2.43
N VAL A 15 -5.00 -2.14 3.40
CA VAL A 15 -5.19 -0.68 3.46
C VAL A 15 -4.41 0.03 2.35
N ALA A 16 -3.20 -0.42 2.02
CA ALA A 16 -2.45 0.09 0.87
C ALA A 16 -3.24 -0.10 -0.44
N GLY A 17 -3.79 -1.29 -0.66
CA GLY A 17 -4.65 -1.59 -1.81
C GLY A 17 -5.93 -0.74 -1.83
N ALA A 18 -6.57 -0.54 -0.67
CA ALA A 18 -7.73 0.33 -0.54
C ALA A 18 -7.40 1.79 -0.89
N ILE A 19 -6.28 2.34 -0.41
CA ILE A 19 -5.84 3.69 -0.78
C ILE A 19 -5.62 3.81 -2.30
N LEU A 20 -4.95 2.83 -2.92
CA LEU A 20 -4.74 2.79 -4.37
C LEU A 20 -6.06 2.73 -5.17
N LEU A 21 -7.08 2.03 -4.66
CA LEU A 21 -8.41 2.02 -5.26
C LEU A 21 -9.17 3.33 -5.06
N MET A 22 -9.05 3.96 -3.89
CA MET A 22 -9.75 5.21 -3.58
C MET A 22 -9.26 6.37 -4.46
N ILE A 23 -7.98 6.41 -4.85
CA ILE A 23 -7.41 7.47 -5.69
C ILE A 23 -8.18 7.69 -7.01
N PRO A 24 -8.33 6.69 -7.90
CA PRO A 24 -9.04 6.88 -9.16
C PRO A 24 -10.54 7.15 -8.97
N LEU A 25 -11.15 6.61 -7.90
CA LEU A 25 -12.56 6.89 -7.57
C LEU A 25 -12.74 8.35 -7.12
N PHE A 26 -11.85 8.84 -6.26
CA PHE A 26 -11.80 10.24 -5.85
C PHE A 26 -11.57 11.16 -7.05
N MET A 27 -10.62 10.84 -7.93
CA MET A 27 -10.37 11.62 -9.14
C MET A 27 -11.60 11.69 -10.05
N ARG A 28 -12.33 10.59 -10.21
CA ARG A 28 -13.59 10.56 -10.96
C ARG A 28 -14.61 11.52 -10.33
N ASP A 29 -14.81 11.44 -9.03
CA ASP A 29 -15.82 12.26 -8.35
C ASP A 29 -15.47 13.77 -8.40
N VAL A 30 -14.18 14.12 -8.24
CA VAL A 30 -13.69 15.50 -8.39
C VAL A 30 -13.86 16.03 -9.81
N THR A 31 -13.60 15.21 -10.83
CA THR A 31 -13.65 15.63 -12.24
C THR A 31 -15.07 15.76 -12.78
N HIS A 32 -16.00 14.93 -12.31
CA HIS A 32 -17.38 14.93 -12.81
C HIS A 32 -18.26 16.08 -12.31
N ARG A 33 -17.72 17.05 -11.53
CA ARG A 33 -18.40 18.28 -11.07
C ARG A 33 -19.82 18.10 -10.54
N GLN A 34 -20.18 16.89 -10.11
CA GLN A 34 -21.41 16.71 -9.36
C GLN A 34 -21.21 17.41 -8.01
N ARG A 35 -22.28 17.96 -7.41
CA ARG A 35 -22.26 18.62 -6.10
C ARG A 35 -22.02 17.61 -4.96
N VAL A 36 -21.06 16.71 -5.13
CA VAL A 36 -20.68 15.69 -4.15
C VAL A 36 -19.59 16.31 -3.30
N SER A 37 -19.82 16.34 -1.99
CA SER A 37 -18.79 16.77 -1.04
C SER A 37 -17.58 15.84 -1.13
N VAL A 38 -16.39 16.42 -1.29
CA VAL A 38 -15.14 15.63 -1.30
C VAL A 38 -14.58 15.39 0.09
N ALA A 39 -15.23 15.92 1.14
CA ALA A 39 -14.80 15.71 2.52
C ALA A 39 -14.83 14.22 2.92
N GLY A 40 -15.81 13.44 2.44
CA GLY A 40 -15.88 12.00 2.70
C GLY A 40 -14.62 11.27 2.24
N TRP A 41 -14.13 11.59 1.03
CA TRP A 41 -12.85 11.08 0.53
C TRP A 41 -11.68 11.53 1.41
N GLY A 42 -11.66 12.79 1.82
CA GLY A 42 -10.64 13.32 2.72
C GLY A 42 -10.55 12.56 4.05
N TYR A 43 -11.70 12.28 4.69
CA TYR A 43 -11.74 11.48 5.92
C TYR A 43 -11.32 10.02 5.70
N ALA A 44 -11.68 9.42 4.57
CA ALA A 44 -11.25 8.06 4.23
C ALA A 44 -9.72 7.96 4.03
N PHE A 45 -9.11 8.95 3.39
CA PHE A 45 -7.65 9.07 3.27
C PHE A 45 -6.97 9.35 4.60
N ILE A 46 -7.56 10.19 5.46
CA ILE A 46 -7.06 10.41 6.83
C ILE A 46 -7.05 9.10 7.62
N ALA A 47 -8.19 8.39 7.69
CA ALA A 47 -8.31 7.17 8.48
C ALA A 47 -7.36 6.07 7.97
N SER A 48 -7.40 5.80 6.66
CA SER A 48 -6.55 4.78 6.03
C SER A 48 -5.06 5.14 6.11
N GLY A 49 -4.73 6.41 5.84
CA GLY A 49 -3.36 6.91 5.89
C GLY A 49 -2.78 6.91 7.31
N PHE A 50 -3.58 7.29 8.31
CA PHE A 50 -3.18 7.22 9.71
C PHE A 50 -2.91 5.77 10.13
N PHE A 51 -3.83 4.86 9.83
CA PHE A 51 -3.65 3.43 10.14
C PHE A 51 -2.38 2.87 9.50
N LEU A 52 -2.20 3.10 8.19
CA LEU A 52 -1.05 2.59 7.45
C LEU A 52 0.27 3.24 7.90
N GLY A 53 0.24 4.53 8.20
CA GLY A 53 1.40 5.28 8.68
C GLY A 53 1.84 4.79 10.06
N VAL A 54 0.93 4.69 11.02
CA VAL A 54 1.24 4.23 12.38
C VAL A 54 1.74 2.78 12.38
N SER A 55 1.06 1.89 11.66
CA SER A 55 1.50 0.49 11.55
C SER A 55 2.84 0.37 10.84
N GLY A 56 3.08 1.15 9.77
CA GLY A 56 4.37 1.22 9.08
C GLY A 56 5.50 1.74 9.95
N PHE A 57 5.30 2.86 10.66
CA PHE A 57 6.28 3.40 11.61
C PHE A 57 6.58 2.42 12.72
N HIS A 58 5.55 1.80 13.30
CA HIS A 58 5.74 0.81 14.33
C HIS A 58 6.57 -0.36 13.79
N MET A 59 6.25 -0.89 12.61
CA MET A 59 7.02 -1.97 11.97
C MET A 59 8.48 -1.56 11.74
N MET A 60 8.71 -0.42 11.09
CA MET A 60 10.04 0.12 10.77
C MET A 60 10.91 0.31 12.02
N LEU A 61 10.33 0.79 13.13
CA LEU A 61 11.07 1.12 14.34
C LEU A 61 11.23 -0.07 15.30
N THR A 62 10.40 -1.11 15.18
CA THR A 62 10.36 -2.21 16.16
C THR A 62 10.83 -3.55 15.61
N TRP A 63 10.88 -3.75 14.29
CA TRP A 63 11.18 -5.06 13.67
C TRP A 63 12.44 -5.03 12.77
N PRO A 64 13.14 -6.18 12.55
CA PRO A 64 13.79 -6.80 13.66
C PRO A 64 15.07 -6.01 13.98
N LEU A 65 15.01 -5.12 14.98
CA LEU A 65 16.23 -4.83 15.75
C LEU A 65 16.67 -6.08 16.57
N LYS A 66 15.88 -7.18 16.52
CA LYS A 66 16.18 -8.53 16.98
C LYS A 66 15.76 -9.55 15.92
N GLU A 67 16.71 -10.02 15.12
CA GLU A 67 16.48 -11.10 14.16
C GLU A 67 15.91 -12.33 14.90
N VAL A 68 14.83 -12.92 14.38
CA VAL A 68 14.35 -14.21 14.89
C VAL A 68 15.30 -15.28 14.35
N GLU A 69 16.12 -15.88 15.23
CA GLU A 69 17.01 -16.97 14.86
C GLU A 69 16.23 -18.09 14.14
N GLY A 70 16.63 -18.40 12.91
CA GLY A 70 16.10 -19.53 12.14
C GLY A 70 14.94 -19.24 11.18
N SER A 71 14.37 -18.03 11.11
CA SER A 71 13.30 -17.69 10.15
C SER A 71 13.78 -16.74 9.06
N PHE A 72 14.12 -17.27 7.88
CA PHE A 72 14.55 -16.49 6.71
C PHE A 72 13.46 -15.54 6.17
N CYS A 73 12.17 -15.88 6.36
CA CYS A 73 11.07 -15.08 5.85
C CYS A 73 10.88 -13.73 6.57
N CYS A 74 11.31 -13.60 7.84
CA CYS A 74 10.99 -12.45 8.70
C CYS A 74 12.18 -11.51 8.96
N THR A 75 13.36 -11.77 8.39
CA THR A 75 14.60 -11.01 8.67
C THR A 75 14.56 -9.56 8.16
N VAL A 76 13.66 -9.24 7.22
CA VAL A 76 13.69 -7.99 6.44
C VAL A 76 12.33 -7.28 6.31
N ASP A 77 11.30 -7.76 7.03
CA ASP A 77 9.91 -7.33 6.82
C ASP A 77 9.65 -5.83 7.04
N ASN A 78 10.43 -5.19 7.91
CA ASN A 78 10.33 -3.78 8.32
C ASN A 78 10.92 -2.82 7.30
N VAL A 79 11.97 -3.23 6.61
CA VAL A 79 12.49 -2.46 5.48
C VAL A 79 11.54 -2.62 4.29
N THR A 80 11.07 -3.85 4.04
CA THR A 80 10.24 -4.12 2.86
C THR A 80 8.81 -3.60 2.98
N PHE A 81 8.15 -3.81 4.12
CA PHE A 81 6.76 -3.42 4.34
C PHE A 81 6.64 -2.17 5.21
N GLY A 82 7.49 -2.02 6.23
CA GLY A 82 7.41 -0.94 7.21
C GLY A 82 7.71 0.44 6.62
N GLU A 83 8.89 0.63 6.01
CA GLU A 83 9.28 1.92 5.42
C GLU A 83 8.31 2.40 4.32
N PRO A 84 7.90 1.55 3.36
CA PRO A 84 7.01 2.01 2.31
C PRO A 84 5.60 2.31 2.82
N ALA A 85 5.09 1.52 3.77
CA ALA A 85 3.79 1.78 4.38
C ALA A 85 3.81 3.05 5.24
N ALA A 86 4.89 3.30 5.98
CA ALA A 86 5.05 4.52 6.77
C ALA A 86 4.97 5.76 5.88
N LEU A 87 5.75 5.77 4.79
CA LEU A 87 5.75 6.86 3.82
C LEU A 87 4.39 7.00 3.13
N PHE A 88 3.85 5.91 2.60
CA PHE A 88 2.58 5.97 1.85
C PHE A 88 1.41 6.38 2.75
N GLY A 89 1.34 5.83 3.96
CA GLY A 89 0.34 6.19 4.95
C GLY A 89 0.43 7.65 5.37
N LEU A 90 1.63 8.17 5.64
CA LEU A 90 1.83 9.57 5.96
C LEU A 90 1.38 10.50 4.83
N LEU A 91 1.76 10.18 3.58
CA LEU A 91 1.36 10.97 2.41
C LEU A 91 -0.16 10.95 2.20
N ALA A 92 -0.81 9.78 2.35
CA ALA A 92 -2.25 9.65 2.26
C ALA A 92 -2.97 10.43 3.37
N PHE A 93 -2.44 10.39 4.60
CA PHE A 93 -2.96 11.16 5.73
C PHE A 93 -2.92 12.67 5.45
N VAL A 94 -1.77 13.17 5.01
CA VAL A 94 -1.59 14.59 4.65
C VAL A 94 -2.50 14.98 3.47
N ALA A 95 -2.60 14.12 2.45
CA ALA A 95 -3.51 14.33 1.33
C ALA A 95 -4.97 14.47 1.81
N GLY A 96 -5.40 13.61 2.73
CA GLY A 96 -6.74 13.68 3.31
C GLY A 96 -6.99 14.98 4.07
N ILE A 97 -6.02 15.47 4.84
CA ILE A 97 -6.11 16.80 5.50
C ILE A 97 -6.26 17.92 4.47
N ILE A 98 -5.48 17.88 3.39
CA ILE A 98 -5.55 18.87 2.30
C ILE A 98 -6.95 18.84 1.65
N ILE A 99 -7.50 17.65 1.39
CA ILE A 99 -8.84 17.49 0.78
C ILE A 99 -9.95 18.04 1.69
N VAL A 100 -9.92 17.73 3.00
CA VAL A 100 -10.92 18.28 3.95
C VAL A 100 -10.79 19.79 4.06
N SER A 101 -9.56 20.31 4.12
CA SER A 101 -9.30 21.74 4.19
C SER A 101 -9.75 22.47 2.93
N TYR A 102 -9.58 21.83 1.76
CA TYR A 102 -10.09 22.32 0.49
C TYR A 102 -11.62 22.43 0.51
N GLN A 103 -12.33 21.38 0.93
CA GLN A 103 -13.80 21.42 1.01
C GLN A 103 -14.28 22.57 1.90
N LYS A 104 -13.66 22.77 3.08
CA LYS A 104 -14.02 23.87 3.98
C LYS A 104 -13.86 25.26 3.34
N LYS A 105 -12.83 25.46 2.53
CA LYS A 105 -12.62 26.74 1.83
C LYS A 105 -13.66 26.95 0.73
N VAL A 106 -14.01 25.88 0.00
CA VAL A 106 -15.08 25.91 -1.01
C VAL A 106 -16.44 26.23 -0.38
N ASP A 107 -16.76 25.57 0.74
CA ASP A 107 -18.00 25.84 1.51
C ASP A 107 -18.03 27.27 2.07
N GLY A 108 -16.85 27.84 2.38
CA GLY A 108 -16.68 29.25 2.77
C GLY A 108 -16.72 30.26 1.62
N GLY A 109 -17.05 29.84 0.40
CA GLY A 109 -17.25 30.71 -0.77
C GLY A 109 -16.00 30.96 -1.63
N GLN A 110 -14.87 30.31 -1.36
CA GLN A 110 -13.68 30.40 -2.22
C GLN A 110 -13.79 29.40 -3.38
N THR A 111 -13.99 29.91 -4.59
CA THR A 111 -14.25 29.06 -5.78
C THR A 111 -13.04 28.85 -6.70
N ASP A 112 -11.96 29.63 -6.54
CA ASP A 112 -10.78 29.60 -7.43
C ASP A 112 -9.61 28.78 -6.87
N ILE A 113 -9.89 27.74 -6.09
CA ILE A 113 -8.85 26.90 -5.50
C ILE A 113 -8.63 25.67 -6.37
N ASP A 114 -7.40 25.43 -6.80
CA ASP A 114 -7.03 24.18 -7.49
C ASP A 114 -6.55 23.13 -6.49
N LEU A 115 -7.40 22.13 -6.21
CA LEU A 115 -7.08 21.01 -5.32
C LEU A 115 -5.85 20.23 -5.80
N PHE A 116 -5.69 20.01 -7.11
CA PHE A 116 -4.54 19.26 -7.62
C PHE A 116 -3.25 20.05 -7.41
N HIS A 117 -3.27 21.37 -7.60
CA HIS A 117 -2.11 22.21 -7.36
C HIS A 117 -1.63 22.12 -5.90
N ASN A 118 -2.56 22.06 -4.95
CA ASN A 118 -2.25 21.87 -3.52
C ASN A 118 -1.69 20.47 -3.19
N LEU A 119 -2.14 19.43 -3.91
CA LEU A 119 -1.64 18.06 -3.73
C LEU A 119 -0.30 17.83 -4.45
N ARG A 120 0.02 18.62 -5.46
CA ARG A 120 1.17 18.35 -6.34
C ARG A 120 2.51 18.19 -5.61
N PRO A 121 2.89 19.00 -4.60
CA PRO A 121 4.15 18.81 -3.89
C PRO A 121 4.28 17.44 -3.20
N ILE A 122 3.19 16.96 -2.57
CA ILE A 122 3.21 15.64 -1.92
C ILE A 122 3.22 14.50 -2.95
N LEU A 123 2.66 14.71 -4.15
CA LEU A 123 2.76 13.74 -5.24
C LEU A 123 4.18 13.60 -5.78
N PHE A 124 5.00 14.65 -5.75
CA PHE A 124 6.43 14.54 -6.06
C PHE A 124 7.19 13.75 -5.01
N ILE A 125 6.86 13.90 -3.72
CA ILE A 125 7.42 13.05 -2.66
C ILE A 125 7.00 11.60 -2.88
N ALA A 126 5.74 11.35 -3.25
CA ALA A 126 5.27 10.02 -3.62
C ALA A 126 6.05 9.44 -4.80
N ALA A 127 6.38 10.24 -5.82
CA ALA A 127 7.19 9.81 -6.97
C ALA A 127 8.59 9.35 -6.55
N LEU A 128 9.24 10.06 -5.62
CA LEU A 128 10.54 9.65 -5.06
C LEU A 128 10.41 8.33 -4.28
N GLY A 129 9.39 8.19 -3.44
CA GLY A 129 9.06 6.93 -2.78
C GLY A 129 8.77 5.80 -3.77
N GLY A 130 8.16 6.13 -4.92
CA GLY A 130 7.88 5.20 -6.01
C GLY A 130 9.13 4.64 -6.66
N PHE A 131 10.18 5.46 -6.79
CA PHE A 131 11.49 4.95 -7.20
C PHE A 131 12.06 3.95 -6.18
N GLY A 132 11.91 4.24 -4.88
CA GLY A 132 12.26 3.30 -3.81
C GLY A 132 11.51 1.97 -3.91
N LEU A 133 10.20 1.99 -4.18
CA LEU A 133 9.40 0.79 -4.40
C LEU A 133 9.90 -0.07 -5.58
N ILE A 134 10.36 0.57 -6.66
CA ILE A 134 10.96 -0.14 -7.80
C ILE A 134 12.24 -0.85 -7.36
N LEU A 135 13.11 -0.17 -6.60
CA LEU A 135 14.32 -0.76 -6.05
C LEU A 135 14.02 -1.91 -5.08
N PHE A 136 12.97 -1.79 -4.26
CA PHE A 136 12.51 -2.89 -3.40
C PHE A 136 12.07 -4.10 -4.21
N GLY A 137 11.34 -3.91 -5.32
CA GLY A 137 10.98 -5.00 -6.22
C GLY A 137 12.20 -5.74 -6.79
N ILE A 138 13.21 -4.99 -7.23
CA ILE A 138 14.47 -5.55 -7.77
C ILE A 138 15.26 -6.26 -6.67
N ALA A 139 15.44 -5.61 -5.52
CA ALA A 139 16.16 -6.16 -4.38
C ALA A 139 15.48 -7.42 -3.85
N GLY A 140 14.15 -7.43 -3.76
CA GLY A 140 13.38 -8.58 -3.31
C GLY A 140 13.63 -9.82 -4.16
N MET A 141 13.67 -9.68 -5.48
CA MET A 141 14.03 -10.78 -6.36
C MET A 141 15.51 -11.17 -6.24
N HIS A 142 16.41 -10.18 -6.19
CA HIS A 142 17.86 -10.41 -6.14
C HIS A 142 18.29 -11.17 -4.88
N PHE A 143 17.70 -10.83 -3.72
CA PHE A 143 17.99 -11.44 -2.43
C PHE A 143 17.07 -12.62 -2.09
N GLY A 144 16.18 -13.03 -3.00
CA GLY A 144 15.33 -14.22 -2.83
C GLY A 144 14.22 -14.06 -1.80
N MET A 145 13.71 -12.83 -1.61
CA MET A 145 12.58 -12.51 -0.76
C MET A 145 11.26 -13.06 -1.32
N TRP A 146 10.23 -13.12 -0.47
CA TRP A 146 8.86 -13.52 -0.82
C TRP A 146 8.72 -14.93 -1.40
N ARG A 147 9.68 -15.82 -1.12
CA ARG A 147 9.54 -17.23 -1.48
C ARG A 147 8.45 -17.88 -0.62
N PRO A 148 7.45 -18.52 -1.24
CA PRO A 148 6.35 -19.13 -0.51
C PRO A 148 6.85 -20.15 0.51
N PRO A 149 6.45 -20.05 1.78
CA PRO A 149 6.73 -21.08 2.75
C PRO A 149 5.91 -22.34 2.44
N THR A 150 6.47 -23.52 2.74
CA THR A 150 5.81 -24.81 2.50
C THR A 150 4.67 -25.10 3.48
N ILE A 151 4.56 -24.31 4.55
CA ILE A 151 3.61 -24.53 5.65
C ILE A 151 2.32 -23.71 5.51
N GLU A 152 2.30 -22.63 4.71
CA GLU A 152 1.11 -21.79 4.59
C GLU A 152 0.05 -22.39 3.65
N PRO A 153 -1.23 -22.45 4.04
CA PRO A 153 -2.28 -23.13 3.28
C PRO A 153 -2.35 -22.76 1.79
N ILE A 154 -2.26 -21.46 1.47
CA ILE A 154 -2.31 -20.96 0.09
C ILE A 154 -0.92 -20.85 -0.51
N ALA A 155 0.04 -20.22 0.18
CA ALA A 155 1.37 -19.97 -0.39
C ALA A 155 2.12 -21.28 -0.70
N ARG A 156 1.90 -22.36 0.08
CA ARG A 156 2.49 -23.68 -0.18
C ARG A 156 2.15 -24.25 -1.57
N LEU A 157 1.01 -23.87 -2.14
CA LEU A 157 0.60 -24.32 -3.48
C LEU A 157 1.57 -23.82 -4.57
N LEU A 158 2.32 -22.76 -4.27
CA LEU A 158 3.33 -22.16 -5.14
C LEU A 158 4.76 -22.43 -4.64
N ALA A 159 4.95 -23.30 -3.64
CA ALA A 159 6.26 -23.65 -3.11
C ALA A 159 7.20 -24.14 -4.23
N GLY A 160 8.38 -23.53 -4.32
CA GLY A 160 9.36 -23.82 -5.38
C GLY A 160 9.09 -23.15 -6.73
N ASN A 161 8.01 -22.39 -6.87
CA ASN A 161 7.68 -21.61 -8.06
C ASN A 161 8.03 -20.13 -7.88
N LEU A 162 8.46 -19.47 -8.97
CA LEU A 162 8.72 -18.02 -8.99
C LEU A 162 7.46 -17.17 -9.15
N ALA A 163 6.29 -17.77 -9.34
CA ALA A 163 5.03 -17.07 -9.55
C ALA A 163 4.70 -16.06 -8.43
N GLU A 164 4.83 -16.46 -7.16
CA GLU A 164 4.54 -15.59 -6.03
C GLU A 164 5.59 -14.47 -5.83
N PRO A 165 6.91 -14.75 -5.86
CA PRO A 165 7.92 -13.68 -5.85
C PRO A 165 7.73 -12.67 -6.99
N LEU A 166 7.43 -13.13 -8.21
CA LEU A 166 7.19 -12.26 -9.35
C LEU A 166 5.89 -11.45 -9.18
N PHE A 167 4.86 -12.03 -8.56
CA PHE A 167 3.63 -11.34 -8.25
C PHE A 167 3.87 -10.21 -7.24
N VAL A 168 4.59 -10.48 -6.14
CA VAL A 168 4.92 -9.46 -5.13
C VAL A 168 5.86 -8.40 -5.72
N MET A 169 6.86 -8.78 -6.51
CA MET A 169 7.70 -7.84 -7.27
C MET A 169 6.85 -6.91 -8.14
N THR A 170 5.86 -7.46 -8.86
CA THR A 170 4.95 -6.68 -9.71
C THR A 170 4.14 -5.69 -8.89
N LEU A 171 3.68 -6.07 -7.69
CA LEU A 171 2.97 -5.17 -6.79
C LEU A 171 3.86 -3.99 -6.36
N TYR A 172 5.09 -4.25 -5.90
CA TYR A 172 6.03 -3.19 -5.52
C TYR A 172 6.38 -2.28 -6.70
N MET A 173 6.89 -2.85 -7.79
CA MET A 173 7.33 -2.06 -8.95
C MET A 173 6.16 -1.34 -9.63
N GLY A 174 5.02 -2.00 -9.80
CA GLY A 174 3.82 -1.39 -10.37
C GLY A 174 3.32 -0.22 -9.53
N THR A 175 3.31 -0.38 -8.19
CA THR A 175 2.91 0.70 -7.28
C THR A 175 3.91 1.86 -7.36
N GLY A 176 5.21 1.54 -7.47
CA GLY A 176 6.26 2.52 -7.69
C GLY A 176 6.09 3.33 -8.97
N VAL A 177 5.83 2.66 -10.10
CA VAL A 177 5.51 3.32 -11.37
C VAL A 177 4.27 4.19 -11.24
N THR A 178 3.21 3.70 -10.59
CA THR A 178 1.99 4.47 -10.34
C THR A 178 2.28 5.76 -9.58
N ALA A 179 3.08 5.69 -8.51
CA ALA A 179 3.46 6.87 -7.73
C ALA A 179 4.32 7.86 -8.53
N ILE A 180 5.23 7.38 -9.38
CA ILE A 180 6.05 8.23 -10.28
C ILE A 180 5.18 8.99 -11.28
N LEU A 181 4.11 8.38 -11.78
CA LEU A 181 3.20 9.01 -12.74
C LEU A 181 2.27 10.05 -12.09
N ALA A 182 2.01 9.94 -10.78
CA ALA A 182 1.04 10.75 -10.05
C ALA A 182 1.17 12.28 -10.23
N PRO A 183 2.34 12.93 -10.13
CA PRO A 183 2.46 14.38 -10.29
C PRO A 183 2.23 14.87 -11.73
N PHE A 184 2.26 13.97 -12.72
CA PHE A 184 2.19 14.29 -14.15
C PHE A 184 0.82 13.99 -14.79
N ILE A 185 -0.17 13.52 -14.01
CA ILE A 185 -1.47 13.09 -14.54
C ILE A 185 -2.23 14.19 -15.28
N ARG A 186 -2.05 15.48 -14.93
CA ARG A 186 -2.72 16.59 -15.64
C ARG A 186 -1.98 17.05 -16.89
N GLU A 187 -0.73 16.64 -17.08
CA GLU A 187 0.10 17.06 -18.19
C GLU A 187 -0.13 16.22 -19.44
N ASN A 188 -0.51 14.96 -19.27
CA ASN A 188 -0.71 14.04 -20.39
C ASN A 188 -1.85 13.04 -20.13
N LYS A 189 -2.83 13.00 -21.05
CA LYS A 189 -3.98 12.08 -20.98
C LYS A 189 -3.59 10.60 -20.94
N TRP A 190 -2.49 10.22 -21.58
CA TRP A 190 -1.99 8.86 -21.55
C TRP A 190 -1.41 8.50 -20.19
N VAL A 191 -0.68 9.44 -19.58
CA VAL A 191 -0.17 9.30 -18.21
C VAL A 191 -1.34 9.13 -17.25
N ALA A 192 -2.37 9.97 -17.34
CA ALA A 192 -3.59 9.83 -16.52
C ALA A 192 -4.26 8.46 -16.68
N ARG A 193 -4.37 7.95 -17.93
CA ARG A 193 -5.00 6.67 -18.22
C ARG A 193 -4.20 5.50 -17.66
N ILE A 194 -2.88 5.50 -17.86
CA ILE A 194 -1.99 4.46 -17.33
C ILE A 194 -2.01 4.49 -15.80
N PHE A 195 -1.88 5.68 -15.21
CA PHE A 195 -1.99 5.88 -13.77
C PHE A 195 -3.30 5.32 -13.21
N THR A 196 -4.44 5.64 -13.83
CA THR A 196 -5.75 5.17 -13.39
C THR A 196 -5.85 3.65 -13.46
N LEU A 197 -5.42 3.05 -14.58
CA LEU A 197 -5.44 1.59 -14.77
C LEU A 197 -4.53 0.87 -13.76
N PHE A 198 -3.33 1.40 -13.54
CA PHE A 198 -2.37 0.80 -12.62
C PHE A 198 -2.84 0.95 -11.18
N SER A 199 -3.25 2.15 -10.75
CA SER A 199 -3.78 2.39 -9.41
C SER A 199 -4.96 1.47 -9.11
N TRP A 200 -5.88 1.32 -10.07
CA TRP A 200 -7.03 0.43 -9.90
C TRP A 200 -6.63 -1.05 -9.86
N GLY A 201 -5.90 -1.52 -10.87
CA GLY A 201 -5.49 -2.92 -10.99
C GLY A 201 -4.61 -3.38 -9.83
N LEU A 202 -3.59 -2.60 -9.49
CA LEU A 202 -2.69 -2.91 -8.37
C LEU A 202 -3.40 -2.80 -7.03
N GLY A 203 -4.35 -1.87 -6.87
CA GLY A 203 -5.18 -1.81 -5.68
C GLY A 203 -5.96 -3.10 -5.46
N ILE A 204 -6.55 -3.67 -6.51
CA ILE A 204 -7.22 -4.99 -6.46
C ILE A 204 -6.21 -6.09 -6.14
N LEU A 205 -5.06 -6.12 -6.80
CA LEU A 205 -4.07 -7.17 -6.60
C LEU A 205 -3.47 -7.13 -5.17
N TRP A 206 -3.26 -5.95 -4.59
CA TRP A 206 -2.87 -5.79 -3.18
C TRP A 206 -3.93 -6.31 -2.23
N ILE A 207 -5.21 -6.00 -2.47
CA ILE A 207 -6.32 -6.54 -1.68
C ILE A 207 -6.40 -8.06 -1.83
N PHE A 208 -6.23 -8.58 -3.04
CA PHE A 208 -6.22 -10.01 -3.30
C PHE A 208 -5.10 -10.70 -2.51
N LEU A 209 -3.86 -10.19 -2.58
CA LEU A 209 -2.74 -10.68 -1.78
C LEU A 209 -3.07 -10.61 -0.27
N ALA A 210 -3.63 -9.50 0.20
CA ALA A 210 -3.96 -9.35 1.60
C ALA A 210 -4.99 -10.39 2.07
N LEU A 211 -6.01 -10.68 1.25
CA LEU A 211 -7.04 -11.67 1.60
C LEU A 211 -6.48 -13.10 1.59
N THR A 212 -5.61 -13.44 0.64
CA THR A 212 -4.97 -14.76 0.62
C THR A 212 -4.02 -14.94 1.80
N VAL A 213 -3.21 -13.93 2.13
CA VAL A 213 -2.32 -13.95 3.30
C VAL A 213 -3.14 -13.99 4.60
N PHE A 214 -4.26 -13.27 4.67
CA PHE A 214 -5.14 -13.31 5.85
C PHE A 214 -5.67 -14.72 6.11
N TYR A 215 -6.14 -15.39 5.06
CA TYR A 215 -6.57 -16.77 5.14
C TYR A 215 -5.42 -17.69 5.59
N SER A 216 -4.24 -17.55 5.00
CA SER A 216 -3.05 -18.33 5.39
C SER A 216 -2.66 -18.10 6.85
N HIS A 217 -2.71 -16.85 7.33
CA HIS A 217 -2.41 -16.49 8.71
C HIS A 217 -3.36 -17.12 9.72
N VAL A 218 -4.65 -17.24 9.39
CA VAL A 218 -5.61 -17.96 10.24
C VAL A 218 -5.27 -19.47 10.28
N GLY A 219 -4.77 -20.03 9.18
CA GLY A 219 -4.34 -21.43 9.13
C GLY A 219 -3.14 -21.78 10.00
N PHE A 220 -2.35 -20.78 10.43
CA PHE A 220 -1.23 -20.98 11.36
C PHE A 220 -1.66 -21.21 12.80
N PHE A 221 -2.93 -20.98 13.16
CA PHE A 221 -3.37 -21.30 14.52
C PHE A 221 -3.39 -22.82 14.73
N PRO A 222 -2.77 -23.32 15.82
CA PRO A 222 -2.79 -24.73 16.12
C PRO A 222 -4.24 -25.20 16.26
N GLN A 223 -4.57 -26.29 15.57
CA GLN A 223 -5.85 -26.97 15.69
C GLN A 223 -6.01 -27.54 17.12
N PRO A 224 -7.23 -27.89 17.54
CA PRO A 224 -7.47 -28.47 18.87
C PRO A 224 -6.65 -29.72 19.17
N ASP A 225 -6.17 -30.42 18.14
CA ASP A 225 -5.31 -31.61 18.22
C ASP A 225 -3.80 -31.29 18.17
N GLY A 226 -3.41 -30.02 18.13
CA GLY A 226 -2.03 -29.56 18.06
C GLY A 226 -1.41 -29.61 16.66
N THR A 227 -2.18 -29.97 15.63
CA THR A 227 -1.72 -29.95 14.23
C THR A 227 -1.86 -28.56 13.59
N TYR A 228 -1.17 -28.34 12.48
CA TYR A 228 -1.29 -27.15 11.62
C TYR A 228 -1.87 -27.59 10.28
N ILE A 229 -2.72 -26.75 9.66
CA ILE A 229 -3.39 -27.05 8.37
C ILE A 229 -2.54 -26.64 7.17
#